data_AF-J7ZM64-F1
#
_entry.id   AF-J7ZM64-F1
#
_cell.length_a   1.000
_cell.length_b   1.000
_cell.length_c   1.000
_cell.angle_alpha   90.00
_cell.angle_beta   90.00
_cell.angle_gamma   90.00
#
_symmetry.space_group_name_H-M   'P 1'
#
loop_
_entity.id
_entity.type
_entity.pdbx_description
1 polymer ?
#
loop_
_entity_poly.entity_id
_entity_poly.type
_entity_poly.pdbx_seq_one_letter_code
_entity_poly.pdbx_strand_id
1 'polypeptide(L)'
;MKFFKKIIDFLNKLKNIWKHDDEGISDYEKKLIDEIPTQNPYGLIGMIMGGVAFIFGRSFVIIPIITIIFCIVTFFTFDKEKEDNPMTFAAGVMLSLLGIYMYILGDSYQVKL
;
A
#
# COMPACT_ATOMS: atom_id res chain seq x y z
N MET A 1 7.34 6.17 19.57
CA MET A 1 6.15 7.02 19.34
C MET A 1 6.41 8.27 18.50
N LYS A 2 7.49 9.07 18.72
CA LYS A 2 7.80 10.26 17.90
C LYS A 2 8.00 9.98 16.41
N PHE A 3 8.64 8.86 16.07
CA PHE A 3 8.92 8.48 14.68
C PHE A 3 7.64 8.17 13.88
N PHE A 4 6.73 7.39 14.46
CA PHE A 4 5.41 7.13 13.89
C PHE A 4 4.60 8.41 13.68
N LYS A 5 4.61 9.33 14.65
CA LYS A 5 3.93 10.62 14.52
C LYS A 5 4.46 11.43 13.33
N LYS A 6 5.78 11.42 13.12
CA LYS A 6 6.45 12.10 11.99
C LYS A 6 6.11 11.46 10.64
N ILE A 7 5.96 10.14 10.59
CA ILE A 7 5.47 9.43 9.40
C ILE A 7 4.03 9.83 9.10
N ILE A 8 3.15 9.81 10.11
CA ILE A 8 1.73 10.20 9.96
C ILE A 8 1.61 11.65 9.46
N ASP A 9 2.38 12.58 10.04
CA ASP A 9 2.40 13.98 9.61
C ASP A 9 2.90 14.14 8.16
N PHE A 10 3.91 13.37 7.75
CA PHE A 10 4.39 13.35 6.37
C PHE A 10 3.32 12.84 5.39
N LEU A 11 2.59 11.80 5.77
CA LEU A 11 1.51 11.22 4.96
C LEU A 11 0.31 12.17 4.83
N ASN A 12 -0.08 12.83 5.91
CA ASN A 12 -1.11 13.87 5.86
C ASN A 12 -0.71 15.04 4.95
N LYS A 13 0.59 15.37 4.91
CA LYS A 13 1.10 16.43 4.01
C LYS A 13 1.03 16.03 2.54
N LEU A 14 1.31 14.76 2.20
CA LEU A 14 1.16 14.22 0.84
C LEU A 14 -0.31 14.25 0.39
N LYS A 15 -1.25 13.92 1.27
CA LYS A 15 -2.70 13.98 0.99
C LYS A 15 -3.15 15.38 0.52
N ASN A 16 -2.58 16.44 1.09
CA ASN A 16 -2.93 17.82 0.74
C ASN A 16 -2.29 18.30 -0.57
N ILE A 17 -1.15 17.75 -0.99
CA ILE A 17 -0.49 18.13 -2.25
C ILE A 17 -1.29 17.63 -3.46
N TRP A 18 -1.94 16.48 -3.34
CA TRP A 18 -2.76 15.89 -4.40
C TRP A 18 -4.11 16.59 -4.59
N LYS A 19 -4.41 17.63 -3.79
CA LYS A 19 -5.70 18.31 -3.76
C LYS A 19 -5.75 19.64 -4.51
N HIS A 20 -4.67 20.03 -5.20
CA HIS A 20 -4.54 21.33 -5.83
C HIS A 20 -4.03 21.23 -7.27
N ASP A 21 -4.96 21.10 -8.21
CA ASP A 21 -4.96 21.84 -9.49
C ASP A 21 -6.27 21.51 -10.24
N ASP A 22 -7.30 22.31 -10.00
CA ASP A 22 -8.59 22.20 -10.70
C ASP A 22 -8.68 23.16 -11.91
N GLU A 23 -7.59 23.88 -12.23
CA GLU A 23 -7.56 24.83 -13.35
C GLU A 23 -7.63 24.08 -14.68
N GLY A 24 -8.82 24.08 -15.30
CA GLY A 24 -9.08 23.49 -16.62
C GLY A 24 -10.02 22.28 -16.62
N ILE A 25 -10.50 21.84 -15.46
CA ILE A 25 -11.46 20.74 -15.33
C ILE A 25 -12.88 21.31 -15.40
N SER A 26 -13.74 20.77 -16.27
CA SER A 26 -15.15 21.17 -16.35
C SER A 26 -15.94 20.75 -15.10
N ASP A 27 -17.03 21.45 -14.77
CA ASP A 27 -17.88 21.11 -13.60
C ASP A 27 -18.39 19.66 -13.63
N TYR A 28 -18.58 19.10 -14.83
CA TYR A 28 -18.95 17.69 -15.02
C TYR A 28 -17.82 16.73 -14.67
N GLU A 29 -16.60 17.01 -15.16
CA GLU A 29 -15.42 16.19 -14.85
C GLU A 29 -15.05 16.27 -13.37
N LYS A 30 -15.19 17.45 -12.76
CA LYS A 30 -14.96 17.62 -11.32
C LYS A 30 -15.90 16.76 -10.49
N LYS A 31 -17.17 16.68 -10.88
CA LYS A 31 -18.18 15.82 -10.24
C LYS A 31 -17.85 14.34 -10.37
N LEU A 32 -17.35 13.90 -11.53
CA LEU A 32 -16.89 12.53 -11.75
C LEU A 32 -15.64 12.20 -10.92
N ILE A 33 -14.71 13.14 -10.78
CA ILE A 33 -13.48 12.96 -9.99
C ILE A 33 -13.82 12.92 -8.49
N ASP A 34 -14.73 13.78 -8.03
CA ASP A 34 -15.20 13.81 -6.64
C ASP A 34 -15.97 12.54 -6.25
N GLU A 35 -16.56 11.82 -7.22
CA GLU A 35 -17.17 10.50 -7.01
C GLU A 35 -16.13 9.36 -6.88
N ILE A 36 -14.86 9.58 -7.25
CA ILE A 36 -13.82 8.56 -7.09
C ILE A 36 -13.36 8.54 -5.64
N PRO A 37 -13.47 7.40 -4.94
CA PRO A 37 -13.04 7.30 -3.55
C PRO A 37 -11.54 7.58 -3.45
N THR A 38 -11.20 8.51 -2.56
CA THR A 38 -9.81 8.92 -2.38
C THR A 38 -8.92 7.74 -1.97
N GLN A 39 -7.67 7.73 -2.45
CA GLN A 39 -6.75 6.65 -2.10
C GLN A 39 -6.26 6.77 -0.66
N ASN A 40 -6.23 5.66 0.07
CA ASN A 40 -5.68 5.62 1.41
C ASN A 40 -4.14 5.76 1.35
N PRO A 41 -3.52 6.74 2.04
CA PRO A 41 -2.07 6.89 2.04
C PRO A 41 -1.33 5.70 2.67
N TYR A 42 -1.89 5.07 3.71
CA TYR A 42 -1.32 3.84 4.27
C TYR A 42 -1.46 2.66 3.31
N GLY A 43 -2.58 2.57 2.60
CA GLY A 43 -2.80 1.56 1.58
C GLY A 43 -1.83 1.71 0.42
N LEU A 44 -1.54 2.95 -0.01
CA LEU A 44 -0.54 3.25 -1.02
C LEU A 44 0.86 2.82 -0.57
N ILE A 45 1.25 3.12 0.68
CA ILE A 45 2.52 2.62 1.25
C ILE A 45 2.53 1.10 1.28
N GLY A 46 1.44 0.48 1.72
CA GLY A 46 1.29 -0.98 1.76
C GLY A 46 1.48 -1.60 0.38
N MET A 47 0.93 -0.99 -0.67
CA MET A 47 1.13 -1.39 -2.05
C MET A 47 2.60 -1.28 -2.49
N ILE A 48 3.27 -0.15 -2.20
CA ILE A 48 4.69 0.05 -2.53
C ILE A 48 5.56 -0.98 -1.80
N MET A 49 5.34 -1.15 -0.50
CA MET A 49 6.01 -2.18 0.31
C MET A 49 5.72 -3.58 -0.22
N GLY A 50 4.53 -3.82 -0.76
CA GLY A 50 4.16 -5.06 -1.44
C GLY A 50 5.00 -5.29 -2.69
N GLY A 51 5.21 -4.26 -3.50
CA GLY A 51 6.10 -4.33 -4.67
C GLY A 51 7.55 -4.66 -4.29
N VAL A 52 8.08 -4.00 -3.24
CA VAL A 52 9.41 -4.32 -2.69
C VAL A 52 9.45 -5.76 -2.19
N ALA A 53 8.44 -6.19 -1.44
CA ALA A 53 8.31 -7.54 -0.94
C ALA A 53 8.21 -8.60 -2.05
N PHE A 54 7.56 -8.29 -3.16
CA PHE A 54 7.51 -9.18 -4.32
C PHE A 54 8.89 -9.35 -4.96
N ILE A 55 9.62 -8.24 -5.20
CA ILE A 55 10.94 -8.26 -5.84
C ILE A 55 11.97 -8.97 -4.97
N PHE A 56 12.02 -8.67 -3.67
CA PHE A 56 13.06 -9.15 -2.77
C PHE A 56 12.63 -10.34 -1.89
N GLY A 57 11.35 -10.70 -1.90
CA GLY A 57 10.78 -11.73 -1.03
C GLY A 57 11.42 -13.11 -1.22
N ARG A 58 11.88 -13.42 -2.44
CA ARG A 58 12.62 -14.66 -2.73
C ARG A 58 13.94 -14.79 -1.95
N SER A 59 14.63 -13.69 -1.68
CA SER A 59 15.89 -13.71 -0.93
C SER A 59 15.68 -13.43 0.55
N PHE A 60 14.65 -12.64 0.88
CA PHE A 60 14.39 -12.18 2.24
C PHE A 60 12.90 -12.28 2.57
N VAL A 61 12.46 -13.47 3.00
CA VAL A 61 11.04 -13.73 3.36
C VAL A 61 10.52 -12.84 4.49
N ILE A 62 11.41 -12.27 5.30
CA ILE A 62 11.03 -11.34 6.37
C ILE A 62 10.38 -10.06 5.82
N ILE A 63 10.75 -9.60 4.63
CA ILE A 63 10.21 -8.39 3.99
C ILE A 63 8.71 -8.54 3.71
N PRO A 64 8.23 -9.56 2.94
CA PRO A 64 6.80 -9.75 2.75
C PRO A 64 6.02 -10.00 4.04
N ILE A 65 6.60 -10.69 5.03
CA ILE A 65 5.95 -10.88 6.34
C ILE A 65 5.69 -9.54 7.03
N ILE A 66 6.70 -8.66 7.10
CA ILE A 66 6.54 -7.32 7.68
C ILE A 66 5.52 -6.50 6.90
N THR A 67 5.53 -6.56 5.56
CA THR A 67 4.56 -5.86 4.72
C THR A 67 3.13 -6.32 4.99
N ILE A 68 2.89 -7.64 5.12
CA ILE A 68 1.56 -8.17 5.43
C ILE A 68 1.10 -7.67 6.80
N ILE A 69 1.96 -7.73 7.82
CA ILE A 69 1.65 -7.22 9.16
C ILE A 69 1.32 -5.73 9.10
N PHE A 70 2.11 -4.93 8.38
CA PHE A 70 1.86 -3.51 8.18
C PHE A 70 0.48 -3.28 7.55
N CYS A 71 0.17 -3.94 6.42
CA CYS A 71 -1.12 -3.82 5.74
C CYS A 71 -2.29 -4.20 6.65
N ILE A 72 -2.18 -5.29 7.42
CA ILE A 72 -3.25 -5.72 8.34
C ILE A 72 -3.46 -4.70 9.46
N VAL A 73 -2.38 -4.28 10.14
CA VAL A 73 -2.49 -3.32 11.26
C VAL A 73 -3.06 -1.99 10.79
N THR A 74 -2.61 -1.51 9.64
CA THR A 74 -3.07 -0.22 9.08
C THR A 74 -4.47 -0.32 8.48
N PHE A 75 -4.88 -1.50 8.00
CA PHE A 75 -6.25 -1.75 7.58
C PHE A 75 -7.26 -1.64 8.73
N PHE A 76 -6.88 -1.96 9.98
CA PHE A 76 -7.76 -1.74 11.14
C PHE A 76 -7.79 -0.28 11.61
N THR A 77 -6.79 0.53 11.25
CA THR A 77 -6.79 1.98 11.51
C THR A 77 -7.57 2.79 10.46
N PHE A 78 -8.15 2.11 9.48
CA PHE A 78 -8.95 2.71 8.42
C PHE A 78 -10.36 3.07 8.90
N ASP A 79 -10.76 4.32 8.64
CA ASP A 79 -12.11 4.81 8.86
C ASP A 79 -12.98 4.55 7.62
N LYS A 80 -13.79 3.49 7.69
CA LYS A 80 -14.67 3.05 6.60
C LYS A 80 -15.73 4.08 6.21
N GLU A 81 -16.04 5.04 7.08
CA GLU A 81 -17.09 6.03 6.84
C GLU A 81 -16.66 7.18 5.91
N LYS A 82 -15.35 7.37 5.68
CA LYS A 82 -14.79 8.48 4.89
C LYS A 82 -14.31 8.13 3.48
N GLU A 83 -14.66 6.95 2.97
CA GLU A 83 -14.35 6.49 1.61
C GLU A 83 -12.84 6.54 1.27
N ASP A 84 -12.02 5.77 1.99
CA ASP A 84 -10.70 5.43 1.45
C ASP A 84 -10.74 4.08 0.71
N ASN A 85 -10.19 4.03 -0.50
CA ASN A 85 -10.15 2.81 -1.30
C ASN A 85 -9.28 1.70 -0.66
N PRO A 86 -9.85 0.55 -0.25
CA PRO A 86 -9.10 -0.52 0.43
C PRO A 86 -8.26 -1.38 -0.52
N MET A 87 -8.45 -1.25 -1.84
CA MET A 87 -7.80 -2.10 -2.85
C MET A 87 -6.28 -2.01 -2.82
N THR A 88 -5.75 -0.86 -2.40
CA THR A 88 -4.30 -0.64 -2.28
C THR A 88 -3.67 -1.53 -1.19
N PHE A 89 -4.38 -1.78 -0.08
CA PHE A 89 -3.95 -2.76 0.92
C PHE A 89 -3.99 -4.19 0.37
N ALA A 90 -5.07 -4.54 -0.33
CA ALA A 90 -5.22 -5.86 -0.95
C ALA A 90 -4.08 -6.13 -1.96
N ALA A 91 -3.75 -5.14 -2.80
CA ALA A 91 -2.61 -5.22 -3.71
C ALA A 91 -1.28 -5.44 -2.96
N GLY A 92 -1.03 -4.69 -1.88
CA GLY A 92 0.16 -4.85 -1.04
C GLY A 92 0.29 -6.25 -0.43
N VAL A 93 -0.82 -6.79 0.08
CA VAL A 93 -0.87 -8.17 0.62
C VAL A 93 -0.64 -9.21 -0.48
N MET A 94 -1.33 -9.09 -1.62
CA MET A 94 -1.21 -10.06 -2.73
C MET A 94 0.22 -10.11 -3.29
N LEU A 95 0.86 -8.96 -3.50
CA LEU A 95 2.25 -8.89 -3.95
C LEU A 95 3.21 -9.52 -2.92
N SER A 96 2.96 -9.30 -1.63
CA SER A 96 3.77 -9.92 -0.57
C SER A 96 3.59 -11.44 -0.51
N LEU A 97 2.35 -11.94 -0.68
CA LEU A 97 2.08 -13.37 -0.76
C LEU A 97 2.76 -14.01 -1.97
N LEU A 98 2.79 -13.34 -3.12
CA LEU A 98 3.56 -13.78 -4.28
C LEU A 98 5.07 -13.84 -3.97
N GLY A 99 5.61 -12.86 -3.26
CA GLY A 99 7.01 -12.88 -2.81
C GLY A 99 7.33 -14.07 -1.90
N ILE A 100 6.44 -14.41 -0.97
CA ILE A 100 6.57 -15.61 -0.11
C ILE A 100 6.44 -16.89 -0.94
N TYR A 101 5.49 -16.95 -1.87
CA TYR A 101 5.32 -18.09 -2.75
C TYR A 101 6.59 -18.36 -3.57
N MET A 102 7.20 -17.31 -4.11
CA MET A 102 8.48 -17.39 -4.83
C MET A 102 9.64 -17.82 -3.92
N TYR A 103 9.65 -17.41 -2.65
CA TYR A 103 10.62 -17.91 -1.66
C TYR A 103 10.49 -19.41 -1.45
N ILE A 104 9.27 -19.90 -1.20
CA ILE A 104 8.97 -21.34 -1.00
C ILE A 104 9.32 -22.16 -2.25
N LEU A 105 8.94 -21.68 -3.44
CA LEU A 105 9.30 -22.33 -4.70
C LEU A 105 10.83 -22.34 -4.91
N GLY A 106 11.50 -21.23 -4.61
CA GLY A 106 12.95 -21.11 -4.69
C GLY A 106 13.67 -22.12 -3.79
N ASP A 107 13.14 -22.37 -2.59
CA ASP A 107 13.66 -23.40 -1.67
C ASP A 107 13.34 -24.82 -2.13
N SER A 108 12.21 -25.05 -2.81
CA SER A 108 11.92 -26.36 -3.42
C SER A 108 12.81 -26.71 -4.62
N TYR A 109 13.49 -25.71 -5.20
CA TYR A 109 14.55 -25.87 -6.21
C TYR A 109 15.97 -25.78 -5.61
N GLN A 110 16.15 -26.04 -4.32
CA GLN A 110 17.46 -26.42 -3.78
C GLN A 110 17.82 -27.79 -4.36
N VAL A 111 18.46 -27.75 -5.54
CA VAL A 111 19.18 -28.86 -6.14
C VAL A 111 20.07 -29.45 -5.06
N LYS A 112 19.87 -30.73 -4.77
CA LYS A 112 20.84 -31.58 -4.09
C LYS A 112 22.20 -31.36 -4.77
N LEU A 113 23.08 -30.62 -4.10
CA LEU A 113 24.52 -30.63 -4.38
C LEU A 113 25.14 -31.87 -3.73
#